data_AF-A0A920JNN9-F1
#
_entry.id   AF-A0A920JNN9-F1
#
_cell.length_a   1.000
_cell.length_b   1.000
_cell.length_c   1.000
_cell.angle_alpha   90.00
_cell.angle_beta   90.00
_cell.angle_gamma   90.00
#
_symmetry.space_group_name_H-M   'P 1'
#
loop_
_entity.id
_entity.type
_entity.pdbx_description
1 polymer ?
#
loop_
_entity_poly.entity_id
_entity_poly.type
_entity_poly.pdbx_seq_one_letter_code
_entity_poly.pdbx_strand_id
1 'polypeptide(L)'
;MDALSSMANIAGSRAVIEASHAFGRFFGGQITAAGKIPPAKILIIGAGVAGLSAIGTATSLGAFVRAFDTRPEVKEQVESLSGEFLTVEIDEDGSGAGGYAKTMSDDFKKS
;
A
#
# COMPACT_ATOMS: atom_id res chain seq x y z
N MET A 1 2.48 -3.29 25.36
CA MET A 1 1.34 -2.92 24.48
C MET A 1 1.79 -1.70 23.69
N ASP A 2 1.86 -1.79 22.36
CA ASP A 2 2.36 -0.70 21.52
C ASP A 2 1.21 0.14 20.94
N ALA A 3 1.00 1.32 21.53
CA ALA A 3 -0.05 2.24 21.12
C ALA A 3 0.19 2.84 19.72
N LEU A 4 1.44 3.00 19.29
CA LEU A 4 1.76 3.58 17.99
C LEU A 4 1.33 2.64 16.87
N SER A 5 1.66 1.35 16.97
CA SER A 5 1.21 0.34 16.01
C SER A 5 -0.32 0.22 15.98
N SER A 6 -1.00 0.28 17.13
CA SER A 6 -2.47 0.25 17.16
C SER A 6 -3.09 1.44 16.43
N MET A 7 -2.59 2.66 16.67
CA MET A 7 -3.11 3.86 16.01
C MET A 7 -2.73 3.90 14.53
N ALA A 8 -1.55 3.44 14.15
CA ALA A 8 -1.12 3.31 12.76
C ALA A 8 -2.05 2.37 11.98
N ASN A 9 -2.43 1.23 12.58
CA ASN A 9 -3.37 0.29 11.97
C ASN A 9 -4.74 0.94 11.71
N ILE A 10 -5.28 1.68 12.69
CA ILE A 10 -6.56 2.41 12.55
C ILE A 10 -6.44 3.48 11.45
N ALA A 11 -5.36 4.24 11.44
CA ALA A 11 -5.12 5.30 10.46
C ALA A 11 -5.05 4.75 9.02
N GLY A 12 -4.37 3.61 8.83
CA GLY A 12 -4.26 2.93 7.53
C GLY A 12 -5.63 2.56 6.95
N SER A 13 -6.45 1.83 7.71
CA SER A 13 -7.81 1.50 7.31
C SER A 13 -8.67 2.75 7.09
N ARG A 14 -8.58 3.75 7.98
CA ARG A 14 -9.39 4.96 7.86
C ARG A 14 -9.06 5.74 6.59
N ALA A 15 -7.78 5.84 6.22
CA ALA A 15 -7.36 6.53 5.00
C ALA A 15 -8.04 5.97 3.74
N VAL A 16 -8.19 4.63 3.66
CA VAL A 16 -8.87 3.97 2.54
C VAL A 16 -10.36 4.28 2.53
N ILE A 17 -11.01 4.35 3.70
CA ILE A 17 -12.43 4.71 3.82
C ILE A 17 -12.68 6.16 3.41
N GLU A 18 -11.80 7.09 3.81
CA GLU A 18 -11.90 8.48 3.36
C GLU A 18 -11.70 8.58 1.85
N ALA A 19 -10.72 7.85 1.32
CA ALA A 19 -10.48 7.80 -0.12
C ALA A 19 -11.70 7.25 -0.88
N SER A 20 -12.35 6.18 -0.39
CA SER A 20 -13.54 5.62 -1.05
C SER A 20 -14.76 6.55 -0.97
N HIS A 21 -14.90 7.31 0.12
CA HIS A 21 -15.95 8.30 0.27
C HIS A 21 -15.74 9.50 -0.67
N ALA A 22 -14.50 9.96 -0.84
CA ALA A 22 -14.17 11.07 -1.71
C ALA A 22 -14.09 10.69 -3.21
N PHE A 23 -13.83 9.42 -3.52
CA PHE A 23 -13.64 8.95 -4.89
C PHE A 23 -14.97 8.61 -5.57
N GLY A 24 -15.25 9.26 -6.70
CA GLY A 24 -16.53 9.15 -7.40
C GLY A 24 -16.78 7.86 -8.21
N ARG A 25 -16.03 6.78 -7.98
CA ARG A 25 -16.16 5.50 -8.70
C ARG A 25 -15.98 4.31 -7.74
N PHE A 26 -16.43 3.13 -8.16
CA PHE A 26 -16.23 1.91 -7.39
C PHE A 26 -14.75 1.53 -7.24
N PHE A 27 -14.42 1.00 -6.07
CA PHE A 27 -13.12 0.37 -5.82
C PHE A 27 -13.05 -1.02 -6.47
N GLY A 28 -14.05 -1.85 -6.17
CA GLY A 28 -14.23 -3.15 -6.81
C GLY A 28 -14.70 -3.03 -8.25
N GLY A 29 -14.05 -3.77 -9.14
CA GLY A 29 -14.52 -3.93 -10.52
C GLY A 29 -15.82 -4.73 -10.54
N GLN A 30 -16.73 -4.38 -11.45
CA GLN A 30 -18.03 -5.04 -11.57
C GLN A 30 -18.37 -5.27 -13.04
N ILE A 31 -19.02 -6.40 -13.31
CA ILE A 31 -19.67 -6.66 -14.60
C ILE A 31 -21.17 -6.54 -14.36
N THR A 32 -21.81 -5.63 -15.09
CA THR A 32 -23.25 -5.37 -15.01
C THR A 32 -23.88 -5.49 -16.39
N ALA A 33 -25.21 -5.47 -16.46
CA ALA A 33 -25.92 -5.39 -17.74
C ALA A 33 -25.55 -4.14 -18.57
N ALA A 34 -25.12 -3.05 -17.91
CA ALA A 34 -24.70 -1.81 -18.55
C ALA A 34 -23.23 -1.81 -19.02
N GLY A 35 -22.49 -2.91 -18.78
CA GLY A 35 -21.09 -3.07 -19.19
C GLY A 35 -20.15 -3.37 -18.03
N LYS A 36 -18.85 -3.36 -18.35
CA LYS A 36 -17.74 -3.67 -17.43
C LYS A 36 -17.16 -2.40 -16.82
N ILE A 37 -17.16 -2.32 -15.50
CA ILE A 37 -16.50 -1.27 -14.72
C ILE A 37 -15.18 -1.86 -14.20
N PRO A 38 -14.01 -1.28 -14.58
CA PRO A 38 -12.74 -1.74 -14.05
C PRO A 38 -12.59 -1.37 -12.56
N PRO A 39 -11.82 -2.15 -11.78
CA PRO A 39 -11.50 -1.80 -10.40
C PRO A 39 -10.66 -0.51 -10.34
N ALA A 40 -10.75 0.20 -9.23
CA ALA A 40 -9.83 1.29 -8.92
C ALA A 40 -8.40 0.75 -8.78
N LYS A 41 -7.43 1.57 -9.17
CA LYS A 41 -6.00 1.30 -8.97
C LYS A 41 -5.48 2.19 -7.86
N ILE A 42 -4.91 1.59 -6.82
CA ILE A 42 -4.43 2.30 -5.63
C ILE A 42 -2.94 2.02 -5.47
N LEU A 43 -2.16 3.08 -5.26
CA LEU A 43 -0.75 2.99 -4.93
C LEU A 43 -0.56 3.37 -3.45
N ILE A 44 0.12 2.52 -2.71
CA ILE A 44 0.48 2.74 -1.30
C ILE A 44 2.00 2.90 -1.21
N ILE A 45 2.44 4.03 -0.67
CA ILE A 45 3.87 4.33 -0.48
C ILE A 45 4.18 4.15 1.00
N GLY A 46 5.07 3.20 1.30
CA GLY A 46 5.39 2.71 2.63
C GLY A 46 4.51 1.53 3.05
N ALA A 47 5.13 0.42 3.39
CA ALA A 47 4.54 -0.83 3.88
C ALA A 47 4.89 -1.07 5.37
N GLY A 48 4.81 -0.02 6.18
CA GLY A 48 4.75 -0.14 7.65
C GLY A 48 3.35 -0.56 8.13
N VAL A 49 3.09 -0.50 9.44
CA VAL A 49 1.79 -0.94 10.02
C VAL A 49 0.58 -0.25 9.38
N ALA A 50 0.66 1.08 9.17
CA ALA A 50 -0.41 1.82 8.49
C ALA A 50 -0.55 1.42 7.01
N GLY A 51 0.57 1.22 6.31
CA GLY A 51 0.60 0.81 4.90
C GLY A 51 -0.02 -0.56 4.69
N LEU A 52 0.38 -1.56 5.46
CA LEU A 52 -0.17 -2.92 5.39
C LEU A 52 -1.66 -2.95 5.72
N SER A 53 -2.10 -2.16 6.70
CA SER A 53 -3.52 -1.99 7.01
C SER A 53 -4.30 -1.38 5.83
N ALA A 54 -3.75 -0.34 5.20
CA ALA A 54 -4.34 0.25 4.02
C ALA A 54 -4.40 -0.73 2.84
N ILE A 55 -3.34 -1.53 2.60
CA ILE A 55 -3.31 -2.57 1.57
C ILE A 55 -4.44 -3.57 1.80
N GLY A 56 -4.51 -4.17 3.00
CA GLY A 56 -5.54 -5.15 3.32
C GLY A 56 -6.96 -4.59 3.18
N THR A 57 -7.17 -3.34 3.61
CA THR A 57 -8.48 -2.68 3.49
C THR A 57 -8.84 -2.42 2.03
N ALA A 58 -7.92 -1.88 1.23
CA ALA A 58 -8.15 -1.55 -0.17
C ALA A 58 -8.38 -2.81 -1.04
N THR A 59 -7.57 -3.86 -0.84
CA THR A 59 -7.74 -5.16 -1.52
C THR A 59 -9.10 -5.78 -1.16
N SER A 60 -9.50 -5.71 0.12
CA SER A 60 -10.80 -6.23 0.57
C SER A 60 -12.00 -5.51 -0.04
N LEU A 61 -11.84 -4.24 -0.42
CA LEU A 61 -12.83 -3.47 -1.20
C LEU A 61 -12.80 -3.77 -2.71
N GLY A 62 -11.95 -4.70 -3.15
CA GLY A 62 -11.83 -5.16 -4.54
C GLY A 62 -10.98 -4.27 -5.43
N ALA A 63 -10.23 -3.32 -4.86
CA ALA A 63 -9.30 -2.50 -5.61
C ALA A 63 -8.07 -3.31 -6.05
N PHE A 64 -7.46 -2.88 -7.15
CA PHE A 64 -6.14 -3.35 -7.55
C PHE A 64 -5.07 -2.52 -6.85
N VAL A 65 -4.31 -3.14 -5.95
CA VAL A 65 -3.37 -2.42 -5.07
C VAL A 65 -1.93 -2.70 -5.50
N ARG A 66 -1.17 -1.61 -5.66
CA ARG A 66 0.29 -1.62 -5.75
C ARG A 66 0.87 -1.01 -4.50
N ALA A 67 2.00 -1.51 -4.03
CA ALA A 67 2.72 -0.90 -2.93
C ALA A 67 4.21 -0.79 -3.21
N PHE A 68 4.82 0.25 -2.68
CA PHE A 68 6.26 0.50 -2.75
C PHE A 68 6.78 0.74 -1.34
N ASP A 69 7.91 0.14 -1.00
CA ASP A 69 8.69 0.43 0.20
C ASP A 69 10.18 0.31 -0.15
N THR A 70 11.02 1.05 0.56
CA THR A 70 12.48 1.01 0.35
C THR A 70 13.12 -0.24 0.93
N ARG A 71 12.42 -0.93 1.84
CA ARG A 71 12.87 -2.15 2.50
C ARG A 71 12.44 -3.37 1.70
N PRO A 72 13.35 -4.26 1.27
CA PRO A 72 12.97 -5.44 0.50
C PRO A 72 12.22 -6.49 1.32
N GLU A 73 12.43 -6.57 2.65
CA GLU A 73 11.84 -7.60 3.50
C GLU A 73 10.32 -7.51 3.66
N VAL A 74 9.70 -6.37 3.36
CA VAL A 74 8.24 -6.20 3.44
C VAL A 74 7.51 -6.68 2.19
N LYS A 75 8.25 -7.08 1.14
CA LYS A 75 7.68 -7.58 -0.12
C LYS A 75 6.71 -8.74 0.10
N GLU A 76 7.14 -9.77 0.84
CA GLU A 76 6.30 -10.94 1.12
C GLU A 76 5.03 -10.57 1.88
N GLN A 77 5.10 -9.58 2.77
CA GLN A 77 3.94 -9.09 3.52
C GLN A 77 2.93 -8.41 2.58
N VAL A 78 3.40 -7.57 1.66
CA VAL A 78 2.55 -6.92 0.64
C VAL A 78 1.88 -7.96 -0.26
N GLU A 79 2.66 -8.92 -0.76
CA GLU A 79 2.17 -9.98 -1.66
C GLU A 79 1.16 -10.90 -0.94
N SER A 80 1.36 -11.19 0.36
CA SER A 80 0.42 -11.97 1.17
C SER A 80 -0.96 -11.31 1.30
N LEU A 81 -1.04 -9.98 1.17
CA LEU A 81 -2.27 -9.20 1.17
C LEU A 81 -2.81 -8.94 -0.25
N SER A 82 -2.34 -9.72 -1.23
CA SER A 82 -2.68 -9.61 -2.66
C SER A 82 -2.32 -8.26 -3.29
N GLY A 83 -1.38 -7.52 -2.70
CA GLY A 83 -0.80 -6.33 -3.31
C GLY A 83 0.35 -6.68 -4.27
N GLU A 84 0.55 -5.86 -5.30
CA GLU A 84 1.71 -5.93 -6.19
C GLU A 84 2.85 -5.06 -5.62
N PHE A 85 3.98 -5.66 -5.23
CA PHE A 85 5.14 -4.92 -4.73
C PHE A 85 5.96 -4.35 -5.90
N LEU A 86 6.16 -3.03 -5.88
CA LEU A 86 6.96 -2.32 -6.87
C LEU A 86 8.42 -2.23 -6.41
N THR A 87 9.34 -2.42 -7.35
CA THR A 87 10.78 -2.30 -7.13
C THR A 87 11.35 -1.21 -8.02
N VAL A 88 12.40 -0.54 -7.57
CA VAL A 88 13.16 0.43 -8.36
C VAL A 88 14.43 -0.26 -8.89
N GLU A 89 14.87 0.09 -10.11
CA GLU A 89 16.07 -0.47 -10.77
C GLU A 89 17.38 0.11 -10.20
N ILE A 90 17.44 0.39 -8.90
CA ILE A 90 18.63 0.87 -8.20
C ILE A 90 18.84 -0.03 -6.98
N ASP A 91 19.95 -0.77 -6.99
CA ASP A 91 20.31 -1.73 -5.94
C ASP A 91 20.89 -0.99 -4.72
N GLU A 92 20.01 -0.34 -3.97
CA GLU A 92 20.30 0.30 -2.69
C GLU A 92 19.34 -0.24 -1.62
N ASP A 93 19.89 -0.91 -0.60
CA ASP A 93 19.11 -1.42 0.52
C ASP A 93 18.67 -0.28 1.44
N GLY A 94 17.35 -0.09 1.60
CA GLY A 94 16.74 0.93 2.45
C GLY A 94 16.51 0.53 3.90
N SER A 95 16.95 -0.66 4.33
CA SER A 95 16.74 -1.16 5.68
C SER A 95 17.67 -0.51 6.71
N GLY A 96 17.10 -0.18 7.87
CA GLY A 96 17.75 0.48 9.01
C GLY A 96 17.63 -0.33 10.30
N ALA A 97 17.96 0.28 11.44
CA ALA A 97 17.94 -0.41 12.73
C ALA A 97 16.51 -0.65 13.24
N GLY A 98 16.27 -1.82 13.86
CA GLY A 98 15.01 -2.12 14.53
C GLY A 98 13.79 -2.27 13.60
N GLY A 99 14.01 -2.58 12.32
CA GLY A 99 12.93 -2.74 11.33
C GLY A 99 12.42 -1.44 10.71
N TYR A 100 13.05 -0.30 11.01
CA TYR A 100 12.75 0.98 10.39
C TYR A 100 13.56 1.19 9.09
N ALA A 101 13.03 1.97 8.16
CA ALA A 101 13.76 2.37 6.96
C ALA A 101 14.80 3.46 7.27
N LYS A 102 15.88 3.52 6.49
CA LYS A 102 16.85 4.63 6.51
C LYS A 102 16.58 5.62 5.37
N THR A 103 17.25 6.77 5.40
CA THR A 103 17.17 7.74 4.30
C THR A 103 17.95 7.24 3.08
N MET A 104 17.31 7.24 1.91
CA MET A 104 17.91 6.82 0.63
C MET A 104 18.78 7.93 0.01
N SER A 105 19.68 7.53 -0.90
CA SER A 105 20.47 8.45 -1.72
C SER A 105 19.60 9.37 -2.60
N ASP A 106 20.18 10.46 -3.10
CA ASP A 106 19.47 11.39 -3.99
C ASP A 106 19.24 10.82 -5.40
N ASP A 107 20.03 9.82 -5.80
CA ASP A 107 19.83 9.12 -7.07
C ASP A 107 18.61 8.20 -6.99
N PHE A 108 18.43 7.48 -5.87
CA PHE A 108 17.24 6.69 -5.59
C PHE A 108 15.95 7.53 -5.49
N LYS A 109 16.04 8.79 -5.04
CA LYS A 109 14.87 9.68 -4.97
C LYS A 109 14.41 10.20 -6.33
N LYS A 110 15.26 10.16 -7.36
CA LYS A 110 14.98 10.68 -8.71
C LYS A 110 14.44 9.64 -9.67
N SER A 111 14.61 8.37 -9.35
CA SER A 111 14.14 7.21 -10.12
C SER A 111 12.64 6.97 -10.01
#